data_AF-A0A1C0VB74-F1
#
_entry.id   AF-A0A1C0VB74-F1
#
_cell.length_a   1.000
_cell.length_b   1.000
_cell.length_c   1.000
_cell.angle_alpha   90.00
_cell.angle_beta   90.00
_cell.angle_gamma   90.00
#
_symmetry.space_group_name_H-M   'P 1'
#
loop_
_entity.id
_entity.type
_entity.pdbx_description
1 polymer ?
#
loop_
_entity_poly.entity_id
_entity_poly.type
_entity_poly.pdbx_seq_one_letter_code
_entity_poly.pdbx_strand_id
1 'polypeptide(L)'
;MQLQELTTNNISPLKNWDVISRGYNILEIDPLHLVDNSGLRMVFDLEATIPLLDGSGIKSSEVLHISESSGLLDATTAVIFSAYDFQSFLHQNINFNINDSIGELFAYSRSSTYENIIQETEYNDNILIYTKVSINNYRLQIDNAKTQKLNSYFQKIVADIYHKSSLLIKEFGTHYAHTVFYGGQAYHKLIFAKEDYISMVGNHINIKNEAQSTFEILKAGNLIATASNLNQFFRNQIENQDEQINYSSRTQSPNFYDWVKSVKTAPVPIKLELLPIYNLLTKEYFPEDKNIEQKQIYLKNEIDKYIINNGHNPSQSVIRYGDEIEISITSEGQPHYLCHTDKVQYTKTESELQYLSGNHLQKYRWKILATKQEDFNQTVRNDDLVVLQNQASNLYLDAKSGRDETYFPGEGLTSANQNNPQVVSAKWKIEQLNLAERREVVDGDYLRLQTQWKNDDDEYGYLKGETSLTTDEEQKERVFSFGKGRHQSGCYWKINKVGHCNKYTAATSNKNKNHRITKSLQLYCTINNRCDLPLKLQEYHYAEQCYSNHKSSPPKDVPAKQVIQVLAMSGTEGYVIYQLGDDPNAWIKIFWDRISGFQIETFHEDIVVQCDGFIGSALVENVLLKIADVR
;
A
#
# COMPACT_ATOMS: atom_id res chain seq x y z
N MET A 1 -43.96 -26.59 31.11
CA MET A 1 -43.09 -26.81 29.94
C MET A 1 -41.80 -27.42 30.49
N GLN A 2 -41.69 -28.75 30.46
CA GLN A 2 -40.55 -29.48 31.02
C GLN A 2 -39.36 -29.32 30.07
N LEU A 3 -38.27 -28.70 30.55
CA LEU A 3 -36.97 -28.80 29.89
C LEU A 3 -36.55 -30.27 29.94
N GLN A 4 -36.75 -31.00 28.84
CA GLN A 4 -36.06 -32.26 28.63
C GLN A 4 -34.56 -31.96 28.67
N GLU A 5 -33.85 -32.62 29.59
CA GLU A 5 -32.40 -32.72 29.57
C GLU A 5 -31.99 -33.35 28.23
N LEU A 6 -31.73 -32.51 27.23
CA LEU A 6 -31.02 -32.90 26.03
C LEU A 6 -29.63 -33.35 26.48
N THR A 7 -29.46 -34.66 26.65
CA THR A 7 -28.16 -35.27 26.92
C THR A 7 -27.18 -34.79 25.86
N THR A 8 -26.20 -34.00 26.28
CA THR A 8 -25.19 -33.31 25.45
C THR A 8 -24.25 -34.24 24.68
N ASN A 9 -24.42 -35.56 24.81
CA ASN A 9 -23.49 -36.57 24.33
C ASN A 9 -23.40 -36.71 22.79
N ASN A 10 -24.24 -36.03 22.00
CA ASN A 10 -24.24 -36.15 20.53
C ASN A 10 -24.10 -34.83 19.76
N ILE A 11 -23.94 -33.68 20.43
CA ILE A 11 -23.81 -32.39 19.73
C ILE A 11 -22.33 -32.09 19.50
N SER A 12 -21.92 -32.02 18.23
CA SER A 12 -20.54 -31.67 17.86
C SER A 12 -20.30 -30.16 18.00
N PRO A 13 -19.06 -29.72 18.29
CA PRO A 13 -18.68 -28.31 18.18
C PRO A 13 -19.00 -27.74 16.81
N LEU A 14 -19.31 -26.44 16.76
CA LEU A 14 -19.42 -25.73 15.49
C LEU A 14 -18.18 -26.01 14.61
N LYS A 15 -18.39 -26.27 13.33
CA LYS A 15 -17.27 -26.51 12.41
C LYS A 15 -16.36 -25.27 12.36
N ASN A 16 -15.04 -25.48 12.42
CA ASN A 16 -14.01 -24.44 12.42
C ASN A 16 -14.15 -23.42 13.57
N TRP A 17 -14.83 -23.75 14.67
CA TRP A 17 -15.01 -22.81 15.79
C TRP A 17 -13.68 -22.36 16.40
N ASP A 18 -12.66 -23.20 16.33
CA ASP A 18 -11.27 -23.00 16.77
C ASP A 18 -10.50 -21.92 15.98
N VAL A 19 -11.17 -21.24 15.04
CA VAL A 19 -10.66 -20.04 14.36
C VAL A 19 -10.78 -18.81 15.26
N ILE A 20 -11.79 -18.74 16.15
CA ILE A 20 -11.85 -17.73 17.21
C ILE A 20 -10.71 -17.99 18.21
N SER A 21 -10.12 -16.93 18.76
CA SER A 21 -8.91 -16.97 19.61
C SER A 21 -7.62 -17.47 18.96
N ARG A 22 -7.65 -17.94 17.70
CA ARG A 22 -6.44 -18.38 17.01
C ARG A 22 -5.49 -17.22 16.76
N GLY A 23 -4.20 -17.51 16.89
CA GLY A 23 -3.12 -16.65 16.46
C GLY A 23 -2.98 -16.55 14.94
N TYR A 24 -2.62 -15.39 14.43
CA TYR A 24 -2.39 -15.11 13.01
C TYR A 24 -1.10 -14.33 12.82
N ASN A 25 -0.29 -14.76 11.85
CA ASN A 25 0.77 -13.92 11.32
C ASN A 25 0.15 -12.98 10.27
N ILE A 26 0.08 -11.69 10.60
CA ILE A 26 -0.61 -10.71 9.75
C ILE A 26 -0.03 -10.60 8.34
N LEU A 27 1.25 -10.95 8.14
CA LEU A 27 1.88 -10.93 6.83
C LEU A 27 1.43 -12.11 5.95
N GLU A 28 1.17 -13.26 6.56
CA GLU A 28 0.95 -14.53 5.85
C GLU A 28 -0.52 -14.89 5.73
N ILE A 29 -1.41 -14.22 6.44
CA ILE A 29 -2.85 -14.50 6.33
C ILE A 29 -3.33 -14.31 4.89
N ASP A 30 -4.02 -15.30 4.34
CA ASP A 30 -4.61 -15.19 3.00
C ASP A 30 -6.08 -14.76 3.11
N PRO A 31 -6.44 -13.55 2.66
CA PRO A 31 -7.77 -12.99 2.84
C PRO A 31 -8.85 -13.69 2.00
N LEU A 32 -8.48 -14.49 1.01
CA LEU A 32 -9.40 -15.34 0.23
C LEU A 32 -9.50 -16.76 0.82
N HIS A 33 -8.52 -17.17 1.64
CA HIS A 33 -8.35 -18.53 2.16
C HIS A 33 -8.05 -18.57 3.67
N LEU A 34 -8.95 -18.00 4.49
CA LEU A 34 -8.76 -17.83 5.94
C LEU A 34 -8.50 -19.12 6.74
N VAL A 35 -8.93 -20.27 6.20
CA VAL A 35 -8.84 -21.56 6.88
C VAL A 35 -7.50 -22.27 6.62
N ASP A 36 -6.78 -21.91 5.55
CA ASP A 36 -5.65 -22.71 5.09
C ASP A 36 -4.33 -22.41 5.83
N ASN A 37 -4.20 -21.26 6.49
CA ASN A 37 -2.98 -20.84 7.22
C ASN A 37 -3.01 -21.18 8.71
N SER A 38 -3.72 -22.24 9.08
CA SER A 38 -4.14 -22.54 10.44
C SER A 38 -3.09 -23.20 11.34
N GLY A 39 -1.81 -23.21 10.96
CA GLY A 39 -0.74 -23.90 11.73
C GLY A 39 -0.47 -23.29 13.11
N LEU A 40 -0.96 -22.08 13.35
CA LEU A 40 -0.77 -21.33 14.60
C LEU A 40 -1.76 -21.76 15.68
N ARG A 41 -1.31 -21.62 16.94
CA ARG A 41 -2.05 -22.06 18.13
C ARG A 41 -3.14 -21.07 18.54
N MET A 42 -4.12 -21.55 19.30
CA MET A 42 -5.09 -20.70 20.01
C MET A 42 -4.43 -19.97 21.17
N VAL A 43 -4.72 -18.69 21.32
CA VAL A 43 -4.19 -17.86 22.41
C VAL A 43 -5.00 -18.02 23.70
N PHE A 44 -6.29 -18.35 23.57
CA PHE A 44 -7.16 -18.70 24.70
C PHE A 44 -7.50 -20.19 24.68
N ASP A 45 -7.48 -20.82 25.85
CA ASP A 45 -8.00 -22.17 26.05
C ASP A 45 -9.51 -22.09 26.20
N LEU A 46 -10.22 -22.19 25.07
CA LEU A 46 -11.68 -22.17 25.02
C LEU A 46 -12.23 -23.60 25.14
N GLU A 47 -13.30 -23.78 25.90
CA GLU A 47 -13.97 -25.07 26.10
C GLU A 47 -15.41 -24.98 25.60
N ALA A 48 -15.69 -25.63 24.46
CA ALA A 48 -17.02 -25.64 23.87
C ALA A 48 -17.99 -26.49 24.71
N THR A 49 -18.86 -25.83 25.48
CA THR A 49 -19.71 -26.47 26.49
C THR A 49 -21.19 -26.07 26.38
N ILE A 50 -21.51 -24.98 25.65
CA ILE A 50 -22.86 -24.41 25.60
C ILE A 50 -23.51 -24.70 24.24
N PRO A 51 -24.66 -25.40 24.19
CA PRO A 51 -25.40 -25.57 22.94
C PRO A 51 -25.98 -24.24 22.46
N LEU A 52 -25.97 -24.05 21.14
CA LEU A 52 -26.62 -22.92 20.50
C LEU A 52 -28.13 -23.07 20.52
N LEU A 53 -28.85 -21.94 20.60
CA LEU A 53 -30.31 -21.89 20.65
C LEU A 53 -30.97 -22.50 19.42
N ASP A 54 -30.31 -22.41 18.27
CA ASP A 54 -30.78 -22.98 17.00
C ASP A 54 -30.41 -24.47 16.81
N GLY A 55 -29.70 -25.06 17.78
CA GLY A 55 -29.24 -26.45 17.74
C GLY A 55 -28.11 -26.72 16.75
N SER A 56 -27.49 -25.69 16.17
CA SER A 56 -26.46 -25.85 15.12
C SER A 56 -25.11 -26.37 15.63
N GLY A 57 -24.86 -26.31 16.94
CA GLY A 57 -23.64 -26.83 17.55
C GLY A 57 -23.47 -26.40 19.01
N ILE A 58 -22.27 -26.63 19.55
CA ILE A 58 -21.83 -26.11 20.85
C ILE A 58 -20.73 -25.04 20.68
N LYS A 59 -20.69 -24.07 21.60
CA LYS A 59 -19.69 -22.98 21.68
C LYS A 59 -19.13 -22.82 23.09
N SER A 60 -18.07 -22.03 23.23
CA SER A 60 -17.51 -21.65 24.54
C SER A 60 -18.43 -20.73 25.33
N SER A 61 -18.28 -20.72 26.65
CA SER A 61 -19.01 -19.80 27.52
C SER A 61 -18.56 -18.34 27.32
N GLU A 62 -17.31 -18.17 26.93
CA GLU A 62 -16.56 -16.92 26.74
C GLU A 62 -16.68 -16.38 25.31
N VAL A 63 -17.50 -17.00 24.46
CA VAL A 63 -17.72 -16.60 23.08
C VAL A 63 -19.19 -16.29 22.88
N LEU A 64 -19.50 -15.12 22.34
CA LEU A 64 -20.83 -14.75 21.87
C LEU A 64 -21.09 -15.33 20.48
N HIS A 65 -22.31 -15.82 20.26
CA HIS A 65 -22.78 -16.21 18.93
C HIS A 65 -23.90 -15.27 18.53
N ILE A 66 -23.68 -14.53 17.44
CA ILE A 66 -24.59 -13.49 16.97
C ILE A 66 -25.01 -13.89 15.56
N SER A 67 -26.30 -14.14 15.36
CA SER A 67 -26.82 -14.46 14.03
C SER A 67 -26.73 -13.22 13.13
N GLU A 68 -26.25 -13.41 11.91
CA GLU A 68 -26.17 -12.38 10.88
C GLU A 68 -26.79 -12.93 9.60
N SER A 69 -28.03 -12.57 9.30
CA SER A 69 -28.63 -12.94 8.01
C SER A 69 -28.58 -11.75 7.05
N SER A 70 -27.56 -11.66 6.20
CA SER A 70 -27.62 -10.81 5.02
C SER A 70 -28.25 -11.61 3.89
N GLY A 71 -29.52 -11.32 3.57
CA GLY A 71 -30.24 -11.97 2.46
C GLY A 71 -29.81 -11.50 1.07
N LEU A 72 -29.00 -10.43 0.97
CA LEU A 72 -28.52 -9.91 -0.31
C LEU A 72 -27.22 -10.58 -0.75
N LEU A 73 -27.22 -11.02 -2.01
CA LEU A 73 -26.05 -11.50 -2.76
C LEU A 73 -25.53 -10.37 -3.63
N ASP A 74 -24.95 -9.34 -3.03
CA ASP A 74 -24.33 -8.27 -3.81
C ASP A 74 -22.95 -8.71 -4.28
N ALA A 75 -22.74 -8.62 -5.59
CA ALA A 75 -21.45 -8.87 -6.20
C ALA A 75 -20.66 -7.56 -6.28
N THR A 76 -19.46 -7.55 -5.72
CA THR A 76 -18.51 -6.44 -5.89
C THR A 76 -17.49 -6.83 -6.94
N THR A 77 -17.24 -5.93 -7.91
CA THR A 77 -16.20 -6.13 -8.92
C THR A 77 -15.13 -5.05 -8.80
N ALA A 78 -13.86 -5.44 -8.79
CA ALA A 78 -12.71 -4.53 -8.77
C ALA A 78 -11.69 -4.90 -9.84
N VAL A 79 -11.03 -3.88 -10.39
CA VAL A 79 -9.91 -4.04 -11.32
C VAL A 79 -8.63 -3.75 -10.54
N ILE A 80 -7.68 -4.67 -10.61
CA ILE A 80 -6.45 -4.69 -9.83
C ILE A 80 -5.27 -4.49 -10.78
N PHE A 81 -4.63 -3.32 -10.73
CA PHE A 81 -3.46 -2.99 -11.54
C PHE A 81 -2.16 -3.21 -10.79
N SER A 82 -2.20 -3.20 -9.45
CA SER A 82 -1.04 -3.40 -8.60
C SER A 82 -1.38 -4.08 -7.28
N ALA A 83 -0.35 -4.43 -6.51
CA ALA A 83 -0.49 -4.91 -5.14
C ALA A 83 -1.18 -3.88 -4.21
N TYR A 84 -1.05 -2.58 -4.50
CA TYR A 84 -1.75 -1.52 -3.77
C TYR A 84 -3.26 -1.53 -4.03
N ASP A 85 -3.68 -1.76 -5.27
CA ASP A 85 -5.11 -1.93 -5.60
C ASP A 85 -5.69 -3.12 -4.89
N PHE A 86 -4.95 -4.23 -4.86
CA PHE A 86 -5.41 -5.39 -4.14
C PHE A 86 -5.55 -5.12 -2.66
N GLN A 87 -4.54 -4.49 -2.03
CA GLN A 87 -4.63 -4.10 -0.62
C GLN A 87 -5.84 -3.19 -0.34
N SER A 88 -6.08 -2.21 -1.21
CA SER A 88 -7.19 -1.28 -1.11
C SER A 88 -8.54 -1.97 -1.30
N PHE A 89 -8.66 -2.82 -2.33
CA PHE A 89 -9.83 -3.66 -2.58
C PHE A 89 -10.13 -4.55 -1.37
N LEU A 90 -9.09 -5.15 -0.81
CA LEU A 90 -9.19 -5.97 0.38
C LEU A 90 -9.65 -5.13 1.57
N HIS A 91 -9.04 -3.99 1.88
CA HIS A 91 -9.48 -3.16 3.01
C HIS A 91 -10.94 -2.69 2.87
N GLN A 92 -11.38 -2.36 1.66
CA GLN A 92 -12.75 -1.91 1.40
C GLN A 92 -13.79 -3.04 1.39
N ASN A 93 -13.43 -4.23 0.90
CA ASN A 93 -14.39 -5.30 0.56
C ASN A 93 -14.13 -6.63 1.29
N ILE A 94 -13.01 -6.74 1.98
CA ILE A 94 -12.65 -7.82 2.87
C ILE A 94 -12.40 -7.18 4.23
N ASN A 95 -13.42 -7.29 5.07
CA ASN A 95 -13.51 -6.60 6.34
C ASN A 95 -12.48 -7.06 7.40
N PHE A 96 -11.18 -7.04 7.09
CA PHE A 96 -10.13 -7.17 8.07
C PHE A 96 -10.04 -5.88 8.84
N ASN A 97 -10.54 -5.89 10.07
CA ASN A 97 -10.25 -4.83 11.01
C ASN A 97 -8.98 -5.21 11.74
N ILE A 98 -7.88 -4.53 11.42
CA ILE A 98 -6.59 -4.68 12.08
C ILE A 98 -6.44 -3.46 12.97
N ASN A 99 -6.55 -3.65 14.28
CA ASN A 99 -6.49 -2.54 15.24
C ASN A 99 -5.03 -2.15 15.58
N ASP A 100 -4.20 -1.99 14.54
CA ASP A 100 -2.82 -1.50 14.59
C ASP A 100 -2.39 -1.00 13.20
N SER A 101 -1.86 0.22 13.13
CA SER A 101 -1.52 0.88 11.87
C SER A 101 -0.37 0.20 11.13
N ILE A 102 0.61 -0.37 11.85
CA ILE A 102 1.71 -1.12 11.23
C ILE A 102 1.16 -2.44 10.67
N GLY A 103 0.35 -3.17 11.44
CA GLY A 103 -0.33 -4.37 10.95
C GLY A 103 -1.14 -4.11 9.68
N GLU A 104 -1.93 -3.04 9.65
CA GLU A 104 -2.76 -2.66 8.50
C GLU A 104 -1.93 -2.38 7.23
N LEU A 105 -0.83 -1.63 7.36
CA LEU A 105 0.02 -1.26 6.22
C LEU A 105 0.68 -2.47 5.54
N PHE A 106 0.97 -3.54 6.27
CA PHE A 106 1.73 -4.69 5.76
C PHE A 106 0.92 -5.99 5.69
N ALA A 107 -0.37 -5.93 5.99
CA ALA A 107 -1.24 -7.10 6.06
C ALA A 107 -1.18 -7.92 4.76
N TYR A 108 -1.21 -9.25 4.91
CA TYR A 108 -1.26 -10.27 3.85
C TYR A 108 -0.20 -10.16 2.75
N SER A 109 0.81 -9.32 2.94
CA SER A 109 1.86 -9.00 1.96
C SER A 109 2.83 -10.17 1.65
N ARG A 110 2.65 -11.31 2.32
CA ARG A 110 3.33 -12.59 2.09
C ARG A 110 2.36 -13.76 1.94
N SER A 111 1.08 -13.48 1.68
CA SER A 111 0.11 -14.52 1.35
C SER A 111 0.33 -15.02 -0.08
N SER A 112 -0.05 -16.26 -0.35
CA SER A 112 0.02 -16.84 -1.71
C SER A 112 -0.77 -16.03 -2.73
N THR A 113 -1.94 -15.52 -2.34
CA THR A 113 -2.75 -14.66 -3.23
C THR A 113 -2.01 -13.36 -3.55
N TYR A 114 -1.39 -12.73 -2.54
CA TYR A 114 -0.65 -11.49 -2.75
C TYR A 114 0.58 -11.70 -3.64
N GLU A 115 1.35 -12.77 -3.42
CA GLU A 115 2.48 -13.15 -4.27
C GLU A 115 2.05 -13.42 -5.72
N ASN A 116 0.91 -14.12 -5.92
CA ASN A 116 0.36 -14.32 -7.26
C ASN A 116 -0.01 -12.99 -7.93
N ILE A 117 -0.58 -12.04 -7.18
CA ILE A 117 -0.96 -10.73 -7.72
C ILE A 117 0.27 -9.96 -8.15
N ILE A 118 1.30 -9.88 -7.31
CA ILE A 118 2.58 -9.27 -7.70
C ILE A 118 3.11 -9.94 -8.97
N GLN A 119 3.13 -11.28 -9.02
CA GLN A 119 3.58 -12.03 -10.20
C GLN A 119 2.83 -11.60 -11.47
N GLU A 120 1.51 -11.54 -11.41
CA GLU A 120 0.70 -11.17 -12.56
C GLU A 120 0.82 -9.68 -12.92
N THR A 121 0.69 -8.77 -11.95
CA THR A 121 0.60 -7.33 -12.23
C THR A 121 1.93 -6.67 -12.54
N GLU A 122 2.99 -7.10 -11.85
CA GLU A 122 4.31 -6.44 -11.91
C GLU A 122 5.27 -7.15 -12.87
N TYR A 123 5.24 -8.49 -12.90
CA TYR A 123 6.18 -9.26 -13.72
C TYR A 123 5.60 -9.67 -15.08
N ASN A 124 4.32 -10.05 -15.13
CA ASN A 124 3.69 -10.47 -16.37
C ASN A 124 2.96 -9.32 -17.11
N ASP A 125 3.00 -8.10 -16.54
CA ASP A 125 2.27 -6.91 -17.04
C ASP A 125 0.79 -7.18 -17.35
N ASN A 126 0.14 -7.97 -16.47
CA ASN A 126 -1.28 -8.27 -16.54
C ASN A 126 -2.11 -7.34 -15.65
N ILE A 127 -3.42 -7.30 -15.89
CA ILE A 127 -4.45 -6.71 -15.03
C ILE A 127 -5.38 -7.84 -14.59
N LEU A 128 -5.77 -7.81 -13.32
CA LEU A 128 -6.71 -8.79 -12.79
C LEU A 128 -8.06 -8.11 -12.54
N ILE A 129 -9.14 -8.82 -12.80
CA ILE A 129 -10.49 -8.38 -12.46
C ILE A 129 -11.11 -9.41 -11.53
N TYR A 130 -11.43 -8.98 -10.33
CA TYR A 130 -12.07 -9.81 -9.32
C TYR A 130 -13.54 -9.44 -9.20
N THR A 131 -14.42 -10.41 -9.40
CA THR A 131 -15.83 -10.32 -9.01
C THR A 131 -16.06 -11.24 -7.83
N LYS A 132 -16.54 -10.69 -6.71
CA LYS A 132 -16.73 -11.40 -5.44
C LYS A 132 -18.17 -11.28 -4.95
N VAL A 133 -18.69 -12.34 -4.37
CA VAL A 133 -19.94 -12.34 -3.58
C VAL A 133 -19.70 -12.99 -2.22
N SER A 134 -20.35 -12.46 -1.19
CA SER A 134 -20.28 -12.99 0.17
C SER A 134 -21.69 -13.19 0.74
N ILE A 135 -21.87 -14.24 1.53
CA ILE A 135 -23.08 -14.52 2.32
C ILE A 135 -22.66 -14.58 3.78
N ASN A 136 -23.17 -13.69 4.63
CA ASN A 136 -22.98 -13.80 6.08
C ASN A 136 -24.06 -14.69 6.68
N ASN A 137 -23.69 -15.50 7.67
CA ASN A 137 -24.59 -16.41 8.38
C ASN A 137 -24.63 -16.11 9.89
N TYR A 138 -23.45 -16.03 10.52
CA TYR A 138 -23.30 -15.64 11.92
C TYR A 138 -21.90 -15.11 12.18
N ARG A 139 -21.69 -14.50 13.33
CA ARG A 139 -20.35 -14.21 13.85
C ARG A 139 -20.14 -14.77 15.24
N LEU A 140 -18.90 -15.18 15.52
CA LEU A 140 -18.40 -15.50 16.85
C LEU A 140 -17.55 -14.35 17.34
N GLN A 141 -17.72 -13.94 18.59
CA GLN A 141 -16.98 -12.83 19.18
C GLN A 141 -16.54 -13.19 20.60
N ILE A 142 -15.31 -12.86 21.00
CA ILE A 142 -14.87 -13.02 22.38
C ILE A 142 -15.68 -12.08 23.28
N ASP A 143 -16.24 -12.63 24.36
CA ASP A 143 -17.03 -11.89 25.34
C ASP A 143 -16.12 -11.15 26.33
N ASN A 144 -15.83 -9.88 26.05
CA ASN A 144 -14.98 -9.06 26.92
C ASN A 144 -15.53 -8.86 28.34
N ALA A 145 -16.79 -9.21 28.62
CA ALA A 145 -17.34 -9.17 29.98
C ALA A 145 -16.93 -10.39 30.82
N LYS A 146 -16.32 -11.39 30.21
CA LYS A 146 -15.85 -12.62 30.86
C LYS A 146 -14.34 -12.67 30.80
N THR A 147 -13.71 -13.16 31.85
CA THR A 147 -12.26 -13.43 31.83
C THR A 147 -11.98 -14.70 31.04
N GLN A 148 -11.20 -14.59 29.96
CA GLN A 148 -10.75 -15.75 29.20
C GLN A 148 -9.52 -16.39 29.86
N LYS A 149 -9.46 -17.72 29.83
CA LYS A 149 -8.25 -18.45 30.23
C LYS A 149 -7.24 -18.41 29.09
N LEU A 150 -6.07 -17.82 29.32
CA LEU A 150 -4.96 -17.90 28.36
C LEU A 150 -4.45 -19.32 28.22
N ASN A 151 -3.97 -19.63 27.02
CA ASN A 151 -3.29 -20.87 26.74
C ASN A 151 -2.03 -21.02 27.61
N SER A 152 -1.91 -22.13 28.33
CA SER A 152 -0.80 -22.36 29.26
C SER A 152 0.58 -22.32 28.59
N TYR A 153 0.68 -22.75 27.33
CA TYR A 153 1.92 -22.67 26.56
C TYR A 153 2.24 -21.22 26.16
N PHE A 154 1.23 -20.43 25.78
CA PHE A 154 1.37 -18.98 25.56
C PHE A 154 1.92 -18.28 26.80
N GLN A 155 1.32 -18.51 27.97
CA GLN A 155 1.77 -17.95 29.25
C GLN A 155 3.23 -18.33 29.56
N LYS A 156 3.60 -19.59 29.32
CA LYS A 156 4.97 -20.08 29.52
C LYS A 156 5.99 -19.37 28.63
N ILE A 157 5.62 -19.01 27.39
CA ILE A 157 6.50 -18.25 26.50
C ILE A 157 6.61 -16.80 26.98
N VAL A 158 5.50 -16.17 27.35
CA VAL A 158 5.47 -14.78 27.86
C VAL A 158 6.31 -14.61 29.14
N ALA A 159 6.38 -15.63 29.99
CA ALA A 159 7.23 -15.63 31.18
C ALA A 159 8.71 -15.31 30.84
N ASP A 160 9.18 -15.72 29.66
CA ASP A 160 10.56 -15.59 29.18
C ASP A 160 10.64 -14.84 27.82
N ILE A 161 9.79 -13.83 27.64
CA ILE A 161 9.57 -13.21 26.32
C ILE A 161 10.82 -12.54 25.73
N TYR A 162 11.72 -12.01 26.57
CA TYR A 162 12.95 -11.35 26.12
C TYR A 162 13.90 -12.27 25.34
N HIS A 163 13.76 -13.60 25.51
CA HIS A 163 14.53 -14.60 24.79
C HIS A 163 13.68 -15.43 23.81
N LYS A 164 12.36 -15.32 23.89
CA LYS A 164 11.42 -16.16 23.14
C LYS A 164 10.41 -15.40 22.28
N SER A 165 10.60 -14.10 22.03
CA SER A 165 9.72 -13.31 21.15
C SER A 165 9.56 -13.92 19.76
N SER A 166 10.66 -14.35 19.13
CA SER A 166 10.63 -15.03 17.83
C SER A 166 9.87 -16.36 17.87
N LEU A 167 9.97 -17.11 18.97
CA LEU A 167 9.20 -18.34 19.16
C LEU A 167 7.71 -18.03 19.37
N LEU A 168 7.37 -16.97 20.11
CA LEU A 168 5.98 -16.53 20.27
C LEU A 168 5.36 -16.19 18.90
N ILE A 169 6.05 -15.38 18.10
CA ILE A 169 5.60 -15.00 16.75
C ILE A 169 5.45 -16.24 15.86
N LYS A 170 6.36 -17.21 15.95
CA LYS A 170 6.29 -18.45 15.19
C LYS A 170 5.10 -19.34 15.58
N GLU A 171 4.80 -19.46 16.87
CA GLU A 171 3.77 -20.39 17.36
C GLU A 171 2.36 -19.79 17.41
N PHE A 172 2.27 -18.47 17.63
CA PHE A 172 1.01 -17.75 17.83
C PHE A 172 0.81 -16.58 16.86
N GLY A 173 1.79 -16.25 16.00
CA GLY A 173 1.68 -15.11 15.09
C GLY A 173 1.84 -13.75 15.78
N THR A 174 1.40 -12.70 15.09
CA THR A 174 1.48 -11.30 15.55
C THR A 174 0.17 -10.79 16.11
N HIS A 175 -0.95 -11.38 15.69
CA HIS A 175 -2.31 -11.00 16.06
C HIS A 175 -3.12 -12.22 16.48
N TYR A 176 -4.31 -12.02 17.02
CA TYR A 176 -5.28 -13.09 17.25
C TYR A 176 -6.69 -12.66 16.82
N ALA A 177 -7.51 -13.62 16.40
CA ALA A 177 -8.90 -13.34 16.04
C ALA A 177 -9.78 -13.22 17.27
N HIS A 178 -10.35 -12.03 17.48
CA HIS A 178 -11.32 -11.77 18.54
C HIS A 178 -12.76 -11.74 18.04
N THR A 179 -12.95 -11.53 16.74
CA THR A 179 -14.24 -11.72 16.05
C THR A 179 -14.00 -12.50 14.76
N VAL A 180 -14.88 -13.45 14.47
CA VAL A 180 -14.85 -14.26 13.23
C VAL A 180 -16.25 -14.31 12.66
N PHE A 181 -16.37 -13.95 11.38
CA PHE A 181 -17.63 -13.96 10.65
C PHE A 181 -17.66 -15.21 9.77
N TYR A 182 -18.75 -15.94 9.88
CA TYR A 182 -18.97 -17.23 9.22
C TYR A 182 -20.04 -17.09 8.16
N GLY A 183 -19.80 -17.76 7.04
CA GLY A 183 -20.64 -17.66 5.87
C GLY A 183 -20.05 -18.37 4.68
N GLY A 184 -20.20 -17.78 3.50
CA GLY A 184 -19.62 -18.28 2.27
C GLY A 184 -19.12 -17.13 1.41
N GLN A 185 -17.96 -17.30 0.80
CA GLN A 185 -17.44 -16.39 -0.20
C GLN A 185 -17.20 -17.14 -1.51
N ALA A 186 -17.62 -16.53 -2.61
CA ALA A 186 -17.31 -16.99 -3.95
C ALA A 186 -16.70 -15.84 -4.74
N TYR A 187 -15.74 -16.14 -5.61
CA TYR A 187 -15.12 -15.14 -6.46
C TYR A 187 -14.75 -15.72 -7.83
N HIS A 188 -14.66 -14.84 -8.81
CA HIS A 188 -14.18 -15.12 -10.15
C HIS A 188 -13.07 -14.14 -10.48
N LYS A 189 -12.03 -14.64 -11.13
CA LYS A 189 -10.82 -13.90 -11.46
C LYS A 189 -10.60 -13.98 -12.96
N LEU A 190 -10.58 -12.83 -13.62
CA LEU A 190 -10.14 -12.69 -15.00
C LEU A 190 -8.75 -12.07 -15.03
N ILE A 191 -7.92 -12.47 -15.98
CA ILE A 191 -6.56 -11.96 -16.18
C ILE A 191 -6.46 -11.46 -17.61
N PHE A 192 -6.07 -10.20 -17.80
CA PHE A 192 -5.88 -9.61 -19.12
C PHE A 192 -4.47 -9.10 -19.25
N ALA A 193 -3.87 -9.23 -20.45
CA ALA A 193 -2.70 -8.43 -20.77
C ALA A 193 -3.09 -6.94 -20.69
N LYS A 194 -2.19 -6.09 -20.20
CA LYS A 194 -2.47 -4.64 -20.07
C LYS A 194 -2.83 -3.99 -21.41
N GLU A 195 -2.19 -4.40 -22.49
CA GLU A 195 -2.45 -3.90 -23.84
C GLU A 195 -3.88 -4.21 -24.32
N ASP A 196 -4.37 -5.42 -24.06
CA ASP A 196 -5.76 -5.81 -24.37
C ASP A 196 -6.75 -5.01 -23.54
N TYR A 197 -6.46 -4.80 -22.25
CA TYR A 197 -7.28 -3.97 -21.38
C TYR A 197 -7.35 -2.52 -21.86
N ILE A 198 -6.21 -1.91 -22.20
CA ILE A 198 -6.14 -0.55 -22.75
C ILE A 198 -6.95 -0.46 -24.06
N SER A 199 -6.83 -1.47 -24.92
CA SER A 199 -7.59 -1.55 -26.17
C SER A 199 -9.09 -1.66 -25.92
N MET A 200 -9.52 -2.43 -24.92
CA MET A 200 -10.93 -2.51 -24.51
C MET A 200 -11.46 -1.16 -24.01
N VAL A 201 -10.71 -0.48 -23.15
CA VAL A 201 -11.09 0.86 -22.65
C VAL A 201 -11.13 1.88 -23.80
N GLY A 202 -10.16 1.84 -24.71
CA GLY A 202 -10.11 2.69 -25.91
C GLY A 202 -11.31 2.48 -26.84
N ASN A 203 -11.83 1.26 -26.90
CA ASN A 203 -13.06 0.92 -27.62
C ASN A 203 -14.36 1.16 -26.81
N HIS A 204 -14.27 1.90 -25.70
CA HIS A 204 -15.39 2.23 -24.82
C HIS A 204 -16.12 1.02 -24.21
N ILE A 205 -15.42 -0.10 -24.04
CA ILE A 205 -15.97 -1.28 -23.38
C ILE A 205 -15.92 -1.07 -21.86
N ASN A 206 -17.05 -1.23 -21.17
CA ASN A 206 -17.10 -1.19 -19.71
C ASN A 206 -16.76 -2.57 -19.13
N ILE A 207 -15.46 -2.79 -18.95
CA ILE A 207 -14.89 -4.09 -18.57
C ILE A 207 -15.43 -4.59 -17.21
N LYS A 208 -15.73 -3.69 -16.26
CA LYS A 208 -16.34 -4.05 -14.96
C LYS A 208 -17.75 -4.63 -15.13
N ASN A 209 -18.57 -4.01 -15.99
CA ASN A 209 -19.91 -4.52 -16.30
C ASN A 209 -19.86 -5.86 -17.05
N GLU A 210 -18.90 -6.01 -17.97
CA GLU A 210 -18.70 -7.28 -18.70
C GLU A 210 -18.23 -8.41 -17.76
N ALA A 211 -17.30 -8.13 -16.85
CA ALA A 211 -16.84 -9.08 -15.84
C ALA A 211 -17.97 -9.49 -14.87
N GLN A 212 -18.80 -8.54 -14.42
CA GLN A 212 -19.98 -8.84 -13.62
C GLN A 212 -20.99 -9.70 -14.40
N SER A 213 -21.24 -9.36 -15.66
CA SER A 213 -22.13 -10.15 -16.53
C SER A 213 -21.61 -11.57 -16.73
N THR A 214 -20.28 -11.72 -16.90
CA THR A 214 -19.61 -13.01 -16.98
C THR A 214 -19.85 -13.83 -15.71
N PHE A 215 -19.69 -13.21 -14.53
CA PHE A 215 -20.00 -13.86 -13.26
C PHE A 215 -21.45 -14.32 -13.16
N GLU A 216 -22.42 -13.52 -13.61
CA GLU A 216 -23.84 -13.92 -13.66
C GLU A 216 -24.10 -15.13 -14.58
N ILE A 217 -23.46 -15.16 -15.75
CA ILE A 217 -23.54 -16.28 -16.70
C ILE A 217 -23.02 -17.57 -16.06
N LEU A 218 -21.86 -17.50 -15.38
CA LEU A 218 -21.27 -18.63 -14.69
C LEU A 218 -22.12 -19.10 -13.51
N LYS A 219 -22.74 -18.18 -12.75
CA LYS A 219 -23.68 -18.54 -11.67
C LYS A 219 -24.86 -19.35 -12.19
N ALA A 220 -25.35 -19.05 -13.40
CA ALA A 220 -26.42 -19.79 -14.05
C ALA A 220 -25.98 -21.15 -14.61
N GLY A 221 -24.68 -21.47 -14.60
CA GLY A 221 -24.12 -22.71 -15.13
C GLY A 221 -24.03 -22.73 -16.66
N ASN A 222 -24.07 -21.57 -17.31
CA ASN A 222 -23.99 -21.44 -18.75
C ASN A 222 -22.53 -21.26 -19.22
N LEU A 223 -22.22 -21.70 -20.45
CA LEU A 223 -20.91 -21.50 -21.08
C LEU A 223 -20.78 -20.06 -21.61
N ILE A 224 -19.67 -19.39 -21.30
CA ILE A 224 -19.40 -18.00 -21.70
C ILE A 224 -19.39 -17.86 -23.23
N ALA A 225 -18.85 -18.85 -23.94
CA ALA A 225 -18.78 -18.88 -25.40
C ALA A 225 -20.15 -18.68 -26.09
N THR A 226 -21.26 -19.01 -25.41
CA THR A 226 -22.62 -18.92 -25.95
C THR A 226 -23.37 -17.62 -25.60
N ALA A 227 -22.77 -16.76 -24.76
CA ALA A 227 -23.47 -15.63 -24.14
C ALA A 227 -23.55 -14.39 -25.04
N SER A 228 -24.57 -14.26 -25.89
CA SER A 228 -24.70 -13.17 -26.87
C SER A 228 -24.72 -11.73 -26.29
N ASN A 229 -24.88 -11.58 -24.98
CA ASN A 229 -24.94 -10.30 -24.27
C ASN A 229 -23.58 -9.70 -23.93
N LEU A 230 -22.48 -10.45 -24.03
CA LEU A 230 -21.14 -9.91 -23.83
C LEU A 230 -20.63 -9.20 -25.10
N ASN A 231 -19.80 -8.17 -24.92
CA ASN A 231 -19.08 -7.58 -26.05
C ASN A 231 -18.19 -8.64 -26.73
N GLN A 232 -18.21 -8.70 -28.07
CA GLN A 232 -17.45 -9.72 -28.82
C GLN A 232 -15.95 -9.63 -28.58
N PHE A 233 -15.37 -8.43 -28.52
CA PHE A 233 -13.94 -8.25 -28.30
C PHE A 233 -13.56 -8.72 -26.89
N PHE A 234 -14.32 -8.34 -25.86
CA PHE A 234 -14.11 -8.83 -24.49
C PHE A 234 -14.24 -10.37 -24.39
N ARG A 235 -15.27 -10.95 -25.00
CA ARG A 235 -15.51 -12.40 -25.01
C ARG A 235 -14.32 -13.18 -25.58
N ASN A 236 -13.78 -12.73 -26.72
CA ASN A 236 -12.65 -13.38 -27.36
C ASN A 236 -11.41 -13.42 -26.45
N GLN A 237 -11.25 -12.42 -25.58
CA GLN A 237 -10.12 -12.35 -24.64
C GLN A 237 -10.26 -13.32 -23.45
N ILE A 238 -11.49 -13.73 -23.11
CA ILE A 238 -11.75 -14.61 -21.95
C ILE A 238 -12.08 -16.06 -22.31
N GLU A 239 -12.30 -16.39 -23.59
CA GLU A 239 -12.69 -17.73 -24.04
C GLU A 239 -11.69 -18.84 -23.64
N ASN A 240 -10.42 -18.50 -23.45
CA ASN A 240 -9.37 -19.44 -23.05
C ASN A 240 -8.99 -19.37 -21.56
N GLN A 241 -9.71 -18.56 -20.76
CA GLN A 241 -9.43 -18.43 -19.33
C GLN A 241 -10.22 -19.46 -18.51
N ASP A 242 -9.81 -19.66 -17.25
CA ASP A 242 -10.52 -20.57 -16.35
C ASP A 242 -11.91 -20.03 -16.01
N GLU A 243 -12.94 -20.62 -16.63
CA GLU A 243 -14.35 -20.20 -16.51
C GLU A 243 -15.01 -20.67 -15.19
N GLN A 244 -14.24 -20.94 -14.14
CA GLN A 244 -14.78 -21.46 -12.88
C GLN A 244 -14.90 -20.41 -11.77
N ILE A 245 -16.02 -20.47 -11.05
CA ILE A 245 -16.19 -19.72 -9.80
C ILE A 245 -15.41 -20.44 -8.70
N ASN A 246 -14.52 -19.70 -8.04
CA ASN A 246 -13.76 -20.16 -6.90
C ASN A 246 -14.58 -19.96 -5.62
N TYR A 247 -14.50 -20.91 -4.69
CA TYR A 247 -15.22 -20.88 -3.42
C TYR A 247 -14.22 -20.89 -2.26
N SER A 248 -14.50 -20.13 -1.20
CA SER A 248 -13.66 -20.13 0.01
C SER A 248 -13.71 -21.45 0.79
N SER A 249 -14.65 -22.34 0.46
CA SER A 249 -14.71 -23.70 1.00
C SER A 249 -13.93 -24.68 0.12
N ARG A 250 -13.16 -25.59 0.75
CA ARG A 250 -12.47 -26.68 0.04
C ARG A 250 -13.40 -27.62 -0.75
N THR A 251 -14.68 -27.68 -0.38
CA THR A 251 -15.69 -28.40 -1.15
C THR A 251 -16.05 -27.59 -2.39
N GLN A 252 -15.53 -28.01 -3.54
CA GLN A 252 -16.02 -27.54 -4.82
C GLN A 252 -17.48 -27.98 -4.98
N SER A 253 -18.36 -27.03 -5.30
CA SER A 253 -19.74 -27.31 -5.66
C SER A 253 -19.85 -27.31 -7.18
N PRO A 254 -20.60 -28.26 -7.78
CA PRO A 254 -20.77 -28.32 -9.23
C PRO A 254 -21.56 -27.13 -9.79
N ASN A 255 -22.35 -26.44 -8.96
CA ASN A 255 -23.01 -25.19 -9.34
C ASN A 255 -23.10 -24.20 -8.16
N PHE A 256 -23.27 -22.93 -8.50
CA PHE A 256 -23.32 -21.82 -7.55
C PHE A 256 -24.49 -21.92 -6.56
N TYR A 257 -25.71 -22.26 -7.02
CA TYR A 257 -26.89 -22.27 -6.14
C TYR A 257 -26.86 -23.38 -5.09
N ASP A 258 -26.27 -24.52 -5.40
CA ASP A 258 -26.07 -25.60 -4.43
C ASP A 258 -24.97 -25.23 -3.43
N TRP A 259 -23.94 -24.49 -3.87
CA TRP A 259 -22.99 -23.88 -2.95
C TRP A 259 -23.69 -22.91 -1.99
N VAL A 260 -24.52 -21.99 -2.48
CA VAL A 260 -25.30 -21.05 -1.65
C VAL A 260 -26.13 -21.78 -0.59
N LYS A 261 -26.82 -22.87 -0.96
CA LYS A 261 -27.57 -23.69 0.00
C LYS A 261 -26.67 -24.31 1.07
N SER A 262 -25.48 -24.78 0.66
CA SER A 262 -24.51 -25.42 1.56
C SER A 262 -23.94 -24.46 2.62
N VAL A 263 -23.83 -23.16 2.31
CA VAL A 263 -23.30 -22.14 3.22
C VAL A 263 -24.08 -22.07 4.53
N LYS A 264 -25.40 -22.30 4.48
CA LYS A 264 -26.23 -22.30 5.70
C LYS A 264 -25.86 -23.42 6.66
N THR A 265 -25.55 -24.60 6.12
CA THR A 265 -25.29 -25.82 6.89
C THR A 265 -23.81 -26.07 7.18
N ALA A 266 -22.92 -25.48 6.39
CA ALA A 266 -21.47 -25.65 6.51
C ALA A 266 -20.74 -24.32 6.26
N PRO A 267 -21.04 -23.26 7.03
CA PRO A 267 -20.38 -21.97 6.83
C PRO A 267 -18.89 -22.07 7.17
N VAL A 268 -18.09 -21.24 6.51
CA VAL A 268 -16.65 -21.09 6.73
C VAL A 268 -16.35 -19.66 7.17
N PRO A 269 -15.22 -19.41 7.84
CA PRO A 269 -14.75 -18.04 8.07
C PRO A 269 -14.61 -17.29 6.75
N ILE A 270 -15.18 -16.09 6.69
CA ILE A 270 -15.11 -15.19 5.51
C ILE A 270 -14.60 -13.78 5.87
N LYS A 271 -14.49 -13.47 7.16
CA LYS A 271 -13.98 -12.21 7.69
C LYS A 271 -13.43 -12.42 9.10
N LEU A 272 -12.33 -11.75 9.45
CA LEU A 272 -11.75 -11.72 10.79
C LEU A 272 -11.62 -10.27 11.29
N GLU A 273 -11.78 -10.07 12.58
CA GLU A 273 -11.29 -8.88 13.29
C GLU A 273 -10.15 -9.32 14.21
N LEU A 274 -9.00 -8.66 14.05
CA LEU A 274 -7.73 -9.07 14.62
C LEU A 274 -7.23 -8.03 15.61
N LEU A 275 -6.80 -8.49 16.79
CA LEU A 275 -6.11 -7.67 17.78
C LEU A 275 -4.65 -8.10 17.87
N PRO A 276 -3.71 -7.15 18.03
CA PRO A 276 -2.31 -7.48 18.28
C PRO A 276 -2.14 -8.33 19.53
N ILE A 277 -1.30 -9.37 19.46
CA ILE A 277 -1.16 -10.34 20.55
C ILE A 277 -0.52 -9.74 21.81
N TYR A 278 0.25 -8.65 21.67
CA TYR A 278 0.80 -7.92 22.81
C TYR A 278 -0.28 -7.25 23.67
N ASN A 279 -1.50 -7.05 23.16
CA ASN A 279 -2.62 -6.50 23.95
C ASN A 279 -3.07 -7.43 25.08
N LEU A 280 -2.65 -8.70 25.05
CA LEU A 280 -2.96 -9.69 26.09
C LEU A 280 -1.98 -9.64 27.27
N LEU A 281 -0.85 -8.93 27.14
CA LEU A 281 0.15 -8.79 28.20
C LEU A 281 -0.29 -7.68 29.15
N THR A 282 -1.34 -7.95 29.93
CA THR A 282 -1.91 -7.02 30.92
C THR A 282 -1.89 -7.63 32.32
N LYS A 283 -2.08 -6.79 33.35
CA LYS A 283 -2.22 -7.22 34.74
C LYS A 283 -3.45 -8.11 34.99
N GLU A 284 -4.47 -8.02 34.13
CA GLU A 284 -5.64 -8.88 34.22
C GLU A 284 -5.27 -10.35 33.95
N TYR A 285 -4.48 -10.59 32.90
CA TYR A 285 -4.07 -11.94 32.50
C TYR A 285 -2.79 -12.43 33.19
N PHE A 286 -1.96 -11.51 33.69
CA PHE A 286 -0.68 -11.80 34.37
C PHE A 286 -0.56 -11.01 35.69
N PRO A 287 -1.46 -11.24 36.68
CA PRO A 287 -1.51 -10.44 37.91
C PRO A 287 -0.24 -10.53 38.76
N GLU A 288 0.47 -11.66 38.68
CA GLU A 288 1.71 -11.90 39.44
C GLU A 288 2.98 -11.35 38.74
N ASP A 289 2.90 -10.98 37.46
CA ASP A 289 4.04 -10.46 36.71
C ASP A 289 4.13 -8.94 36.81
N LYS A 290 4.94 -8.48 37.77
CA LYS A 290 5.18 -7.04 38.02
C LYS A 290 5.77 -6.29 36.82
N ASN A 291 6.34 -7.00 35.85
CA ASN A 291 6.99 -6.43 34.66
C ASN A 291 6.16 -6.61 33.38
N ILE A 292 4.87 -6.96 33.49
CA ILE A 292 4.07 -7.30 32.31
C ILE A 292 3.91 -6.14 31.33
N GLU A 293 3.82 -4.90 31.81
CA GLU A 293 3.74 -3.70 30.98
C GLU A 293 5.04 -3.49 30.16
N GLN A 294 6.21 -3.70 30.76
CA GLN A 294 7.49 -3.64 30.04
C GLN A 294 7.60 -4.76 29.01
N LYS A 295 7.11 -5.97 29.34
CA LYS A 295 7.04 -7.10 28.40
C LYS A 295 6.09 -6.82 27.23
N GLN A 296 4.97 -6.15 27.47
CA GLN A 296 4.04 -5.72 26.44
C GLN A 296 4.72 -4.76 25.45
N ILE A 297 5.36 -3.70 25.95
CA ILE A 297 6.09 -2.73 25.11
C ILE A 297 7.21 -3.43 24.32
N TYR A 298 7.96 -4.32 24.98
CA TYR A 298 9.00 -5.10 24.32
C TYR A 298 8.43 -5.97 23.19
N LEU A 299 7.37 -6.74 23.45
CA LEU A 299 6.75 -7.60 22.46
C LEU A 299 6.16 -6.80 21.29
N LYS A 300 5.52 -5.65 21.57
CA LYS A 300 5.08 -4.72 20.53
C LYS A 300 6.24 -4.35 19.61
N ASN A 301 7.34 -3.86 20.16
CA ASN A 301 8.51 -3.46 19.37
C ASN A 301 9.10 -4.62 18.54
N GLU A 302 9.12 -5.84 19.09
CA GLU A 302 9.62 -7.01 18.35
C GLU A 302 8.67 -7.44 17.23
N ILE A 303 7.35 -7.34 17.45
CA ILE A 303 6.34 -7.58 16.41
C ILE A 303 6.41 -6.52 15.32
N ASP A 304 6.48 -5.23 15.67
CA ASP A 304 6.59 -4.13 14.72
C ASP A 304 7.85 -4.30 13.83
N LYS A 305 9.01 -4.57 14.45
CA LYS A 305 10.24 -4.89 13.72
C LYS A 305 10.05 -6.10 12.80
N TYR A 306 9.41 -7.16 13.29
CA TYR A 306 9.15 -8.34 12.47
C TYR A 306 8.28 -8.00 11.26
N ILE A 307 7.18 -7.27 11.46
CA ILE A 307 6.26 -6.86 10.38
C ILE A 307 6.99 -5.98 9.36
N ILE A 308 7.69 -4.94 9.80
CA ILE A 308 8.42 -4.01 8.92
C ILE A 308 9.54 -4.71 8.14
N ASN A 309 10.31 -5.58 8.79
CA ASN A 309 11.46 -6.23 8.15
C ASN A 309 11.07 -7.35 7.17
N ASN A 310 9.87 -7.93 7.31
CA ASN A 310 9.45 -9.07 6.50
C ASN A 310 8.28 -8.74 5.58
N GLY A 311 7.49 -7.71 5.85
CA GLY A 311 6.34 -7.34 5.03
C GLY A 311 6.72 -6.51 3.80
N HIS A 312 5.83 -6.50 2.82
CA HIS A 312 5.87 -5.57 1.71
C HIS A 312 4.83 -4.48 1.94
N ASN A 313 5.25 -3.21 1.93
CA ASN A 313 4.35 -2.08 2.06
C ASN A 313 4.00 -1.54 0.66
N PRO A 314 2.86 -1.93 0.07
CA PRO A 314 2.51 -1.45 -1.25
C PRO A 314 2.20 0.06 -1.24
N SER A 315 2.01 0.72 -0.09
CA SER A 315 1.87 2.17 -0.04
C SER A 315 3.14 2.92 -0.48
N GLN A 316 4.29 2.24 -0.55
CA GLN A 316 5.53 2.83 -1.07
C GLN A 316 5.47 3.05 -2.60
N SER A 317 4.59 2.31 -3.28
CA SER A 317 4.32 2.50 -4.71
C SER A 317 3.52 3.79 -4.98
N VAL A 318 2.87 4.38 -3.98
CA VAL A 318 2.09 5.62 -4.17
C VAL A 318 3.01 6.76 -4.55
N ILE A 319 2.67 7.43 -5.65
CA ILE A 319 3.38 8.59 -6.18
C ILE A 319 2.94 9.84 -5.41
N ARG A 320 3.90 10.59 -4.92
CA ARG A 320 3.74 11.85 -4.17
C ARG A 320 4.37 13.01 -4.92
N TYR A 321 3.90 14.22 -4.64
CA TYR A 321 4.51 15.42 -5.20
C TYR A 321 5.95 15.57 -4.77
N GLY A 322 6.88 15.61 -5.70
CA GLY A 322 8.30 15.66 -5.43
C GLY A 322 9.02 14.35 -5.70
N ASP A 323 8.28 13.25 -5.91
CA ASP A 323 8.88 11.99 -6.35
C ASP A 323 9.51 12.15 -7.74
N GLU A 324 10.62 11.45 -7.93
CA GLU A 324 11.19 11.21 -9.25
C GLU A 324 10.41 10.08 -9.94
N ILE A 325 10.06 10.30 -11.21
CA ILE A 325 9.31 9.37 -12.03
C ILE A 325 9.94 9.22 -13.42
N GLU A 326 9.70 8.07 -14.02
CA GLU A 326 9.94 7.78 -15.43
C GLU A 326 8.58 7.61 -16.11
N ILE A 327 8.43 8.18 -17.30
CA ILE A 327 7.19 8.11 -18.07
C ILE A 327 7.51 7.39 -19.37
N SER A 328 6.75 6.35 -19.70
CA SER A 328 7.01 5.50 -20.87
C SER A 328 5.73 5.13 -21.60
N ILE A 329 5.85 4.77 -22.87
CA ILE A 329 4.78 4.21 -23.68
C ILE A 329 5.29 2.93 -24.33
N THR A 330 4.47 1.88 -24.38
CA THR A 330 4.84 0.62 -25.03
C THR A 330 4.45 0.66 -26.50
N SER A 331 5.38 0.30 -27.39
CA SER A 331 5.17 0.10 -28.83
C SER A 331 5.85 -1.18 -29.26
N GLU A 332 5.14 -2.05 -29.98
CA GLU A 332 5.70 -3.33 -30.47
C GLU A 332 6.37 -4.17 -29.37
N GLY A 333 5.82 -4.11 -28.14
CA GLY A 333 6.37 -4.81 -26.97
C GLY A 333 7.65 -4.21 -26.39
N GLN A 334 8.10 -3.04 -26.86
CA GLN A 334 9.26 -2.31 -26.33
C GLN A 334 8.82 -1.01 -25.64
N PRO A 335 9.35 -0.69 -24.45
CA PRO A 335 9.07 0.57 -23.78
C PRO A 335 9.86 1.72 -24.42
N HIS A 336 9.20 2.85 -24.63
CA HIS A 336 9.78 4.09 -25.13
C HIS A 336 9.61 5.19 -24.07
N TYR A 337 10.72 5.71 -23.54
CA TYR A 337 10.75 6.61 -22.39
C TYR A 337 10.78 8.08 -22.79
N LEU A 338 9.97 8.90 -22.12
CA LEU A 338 9.94 10.34 -22.27
C LEU A 338 11.27 10.96 -21.82
N CYS A 339 12.03 11.51 -22.76
CA CYS A 339 13.38 12.02 -22.54
C CYS A 339 13.50 13.51 -22.86
N HIS A 340 14.22 14.23 -21.99
CA HIS A 340 14.69 15.59 -22.26
C HIS A 340 15.87 15.61 -23.24
N THR A 341 15.91 16.61 -24.13
CA THR A 341 17.05 16.84 -25.02
C THR A 341 17.54 18.27 -24.92
N ASP A 342 18.87 18.44 -24.90
CA ASP A 342 19.51 19.77 -24.87
C ASP A 342 19.58 20.42 -26.26
N LYS A 343 19.37 19.63 -27.33
CA LYS A 343 19.64 19.99 -28.73
C LYS A 343 18.41 20.05 -29.62
N VAL A 344 17.31 19.39 -29.26
CA VAL A 344 16.07 19.40 -30.06
C VAL A 344 15.13 20.41 -29.43
N GLN A 345 14.43 21.18 -30.27
CA GLN A 345 13.36 22.07 -29.81
C GLN A 345 12.22 21.32 -29.09
N TYR A 346 12.25 19.98 -29.06
CA TYR A 346 11.15 19.09 -28.70
C TYR A 346 11.58 17.96 -27.76
N THR A 347 10.66 17.47 -26.94
CA THR A 347 10.78 16.24 -26.14
C THR A 347 10.63 15.02 -27.04
N LYS A 348 11.34 13.94 -26.71
CA LYS A 348 11.33 12.71 -27.50
C LYS A 348 11.06 11.47 -26.67
N THR A 349 10.81 10.35 -27.34
CA THR A 349 10.88 9.03 -26.72
C THR A 349 12.10 8.26 -27.21
N GLU A 350 12.67 7.41 -26.35
CA GLU A 350 13.80 6.53 -26.70
C GLU A 350 13.59 5.12 -26.10
N SER A 351 14.05 4.07 -26.80
CA SER A 351 13.83 2.67 -26.42
C SER A 351 14.90 2.06 -25.48
N GLU A 352 16.06 2.71 -25.29
CA GLU A 352 17.18 2.13 -24.54
C GLU A 352 17.55 2.92 -23.27
N LEU A 353 17.20 2.39 -22.10
CA LEU A 353 17.81 2.79 -20.81
C LEU A 353 19.07 1.97 -20.46
N GLN A 354 19.22 0.78 -21.05
CA GLN A 354 20.04 -0.30 -20.48
C GLN A 354 21.58 -0.11 -20.59
N TYR A 355 22.05 0.89 -21.34
CA TYR A 355 23.48 1.16 -21.55
C TYR A 355 23.97 2.51 -21.01
N LEU A 356 23.12 3.23 -20.27
CA LEU A 356 23.37 4.61 -19.90
C LEU A 356 23.92 4.72 -18.47
N SER A 357 25.12 5.29 -18.34
CA SER A 357 25.72 5.65 -17.05
C SER A 357 24.93 6.75 -16.33
N GLY A 358 25.08 6.88 -15.01
CA GLY A 358 24.19 7.65 -14.11
C GLY A 358 23.77 9.06 -14.57
N ASN A 359 24.65 9.84 -15.20
CA ASN A 359 24.30 11.19 -15.68
C ASN A 359 23.36 11.18 -16.90
N HIS A 360 23.36 10.11 -17.69
CA HIS A 360 22.45 9.97 -18.82
C HIS A 360 21.04 9.59 -18.38
N LEU A 361 20.89 8.84 -17.29
CA LEU A 361 19.60 8.46 -16.73
C LEU A 361 18.79 9.69 -16.27
N GLN A 362 19.45 10.74 -15.79
CA GLN A 362 18.78 11.97 -15.35
C GLN A 362 17.94 12.64 -16.45
N LYS A 363 18.21 12.37 -17.73
CA LYS A 363 17.43 12.94 -18.85
C LYS A 363 16.04 12.31 -19.00
N TYR A 364 15.83 11.11 -18.47
CA TYR A 364 14.55 10.38 -18.51
C TYR A 364 13.74 10.56 -17.23
N ARG A 365 14.34 11.19 -16.20
CA ARG A 365 13.72 11.38 -14.90
C ARG A 365 13.04 12.73 -14.79
N TRP A 366 11.81 12.68 -14.32
CA TRP A 366 10.96 13.84 -14.11
C TRP A 366 10.56 13.91 -12.66
N LYS A 367 10.57 15.10 -12.05
CA LYS A 367 9.95 15.36 -10.77
C LYS A 367 8.49 15.73 -11.01
N ILE A 368 7.55 15.03 -10.39
CA ILE A 368 6.13 15.39 -10.45
C ILE A 368 5.81 16.42 -9.38
N LEU A 369 5.32 17.60 -9.75
CA LEU A 369 5.13 18.71 -8.82
C LEU A 369 3.72 19.26 -8.91
N ALA A 370 3.19 19.69 -7.75
CA ALA A 370 1.90 20.37 -7.70
C ALA A 370 2.01 21.75 -8.35
N THR A 371 0.94 22.18 -9.02
CA THR A 371 0.88 23.54 -9.61
C THR A 371 0.85 24.66 -8.56
N LYS A 372 0.39 24.33 -7.35
CA LYS A 372 0.41 25.20 -6.16
C LYS A 372 1.41 24.63 -5.17
N GLN A 373 2.36 25.46 -4.75
CA GLN A 373 3.62 25.06 -4.11
C GLN A 373 3.46 24.74 -2.61
N GLU A 374 2.46 23.95 -2.22
CA GLU A 374 2.04 23.89 -0.81
C GLU A 374 2.26 22.56 -0.09
N ASP A 375 2.63 21.45 -0.73
CA ASP A 375 3.00 20.24 0.02
C ASP A 375 3.74 19.17 -0.84
N PHE A 376 5.00 18.88 -0.52
CA PHE A 376 5.79 17.82 -1.18
C PHE A 376 5.52 16.41 -0.62
N ASN A 377 4.59 16.25 0.31
CA ASN A 377 4.26 14.93 0.87
C ASN A 377 2.87 14.45 0.50
N GLN A 378 2.07 15.26 -0.20
CA GLN A 378 0.74 14.87 -0.65
C GLN A 378 0.81 13.86 -1.80
N THR A 379 -0.15 12.94 -1.80
CA THR A 379 -0.30 11.95 -2.87
C THR A 379 -0.79 12.62 -4.14
N VAL A 380 -0.21 12.24 -5.28
CA VAL A 380 -0.72 12.64 -6.59
C VAL A 380 -2.01 11.87 -6.84
N ARG A 381 -3.06 12.57 -7.24
CA ARG A 381 -4.38 11.99 -7.46
C ARG A 381 -4.85 12.12 -8.90
N ASN A 382 -5.82 11.28 -9.28
CA ASN A 382 -6.59 11.45 -10.49
C ASN A 382 -7.23 12.84 -10.53
N ASP A 383 -7.25 13.44 -11.72
CA ASP A 383 -7.67 14.80 -12.01
C ASP A 383 -6.79 15.91 -11.42
N ASP A 384 -5.70 15.59 -10.71
CA ASP A 384 -4.76 16.60 -10.24
C ASP A 384 -4.07 17.30 -11.42
N LEU A 385 -3.77 18.59 -11.21
CA LEU A 385 -2.99 19.40 -12.12
C LEU A 385 -1.54 19.43 -11.67
N VAL A 386 -0.68 18.87 -12.50
CA VAL A 386 0.75 18.71 -12.21
C VAL A 386 1.62 19.45 -13.22
N VAL A 387 2.86 19.71 -12.82
CA VAL A 387 3.96 20.08 -13.73
C VAL A 387 5.08 19.06 -13.58
N LEU A 388 5.80 18.81 -14.67
CA LEU A 388 6.85 17.80 -14.72
C LEU A 388 8.19 18.51 -14.91
N GLN A 389 9.08 18.41 -13.93
CA GLN A 389 10.41 19.05 -13.98
C GLN A 389 11.48 18.02 -14.33
N ASN A 390 12.25 18.23 -15.39
CA ASN A 390 13.35 17.32 -15.73
C ASN A 390 14.50 17.42 -14.71
N GLN A 391 15.03 16.28 -14.26
CA GLN A 391 16.09 16.25 -13.26
C GLN A 391 17.44 16.74 -13.78
N ALA A 392 17.77 16.50 -15.05
CA ALA A 392 19.06 16.91 -15.62
C ALA A 392 19.16 18.45 -15.81
N SER A 393 18.06 19.10 -16.18
CA SER A 393 18.06 20.52 -16.56
C SER A 393 17.28 21.45 -15.63
N ASN A 394 16.50 20.92 -14.69
CA ASN A 394 15.51 21.64 -13.89
C ASN A 394 14.43 22.36 -14.73
N LEU A 395 14.32 22.04 -16.03
CA LEU A 395 13.34 22.63 -16.93
C LEU A 395 12.03 21.85 -16.89
N TYR A 396 10.92 22.58 -16.99
CA TYR A 396 9.58 21.99 -16.94
C TYR A 396 9.09 21.58 -18.32
N LEU A 397 8.48 20.40 -18.43
CA LEU A 397 7.78 19.93 -19.62
C LEU A 397 6.63 20.88 -19.94
N ASP A 398 6.85 21.70 -20.96
CA ASP A 398 5.88 22.68 -21.44
C ASP A 398 5.33 22.25 -22.80
N ALA A 399 4.10 22.66 -23.12
CA ALA A 399 3.54 22.55 -24.45
C ALA A 399 3.50 23.95 -25.05
N LYS A 400 4.15 24.13 -26.21
CA LYS A 400 4.09 25.39 -26.96
C LYS A 400 3.48 25.13 -28.32
N SER A 401 2.64 26.05 -28.81
CA SER A 401 2.30 26.08 -30.22
C SER A 401 3.58 26.28 -31.03
N GLY A 402 4.00 25.25 -31.75
CA GLY A 402 5.03 25.38 -32.75
C GLY A 402 4.41 25.82 -34.08
N ARG A 403 5.12 26.67 -34.82
CA ARG A 403 5.06 26.65 -36.29
C ARG A 403 6.42 26.15 -36.74
N ASP A 404 6.51 24.87 -37.05
CA ASP A 404 7.60 24.33 -37.87
C ASP A 404 7.08 24.27 -39.31
N GLU A 405 7.95 24.45 -40.31
CA GLU A 405 7.61 24.37 -41.75
C GLU A 405 6.93 23.04 -42.12
N THR A 406 7.09 22.03 -41.26
CA THR A 406 6.65 20.64 -41.47
C THR A 406 5.22 20.34 -40.97
N TYR A 407 4.62 21.16 -40.09
CA TYR A 407 3.36 20.79 -39.41
C TYR A 407 2.28 21.89 -39.40
N PHE A 408 1.02 21.47 -39.23
CA PHE A 408 -0.12 22.36 -39.31
C PHE A 408 -0.14 23.36 -38.14
N PRO A 409 -0.54 24.64 -38.38
CA PRO A 409 -0.89 25.55 -37.31
C PRO A 409 -1.90 24.90 -36.35
N GLY A 410 -1.57 24.87 -35.05
CA GLY A 410 -2.38 24.27 -33.99
C GLY A 410 -1.79 23.00 -33.36
N GLU A 411 -0.73 22.43 -33.94
CA GLU A 411 0.01 21.33 -33.31
C GLU A 411 1.08 21.88 -32.36
N GLY A 412 0.80 21.74 -31.07
CA GLY A 412 1.74 22.06 -30.01
C GLY A 412 2.79 20.96 -29.85
N LEU A 413 4.03 21.41 -29.76
CA LEU A 413 5.18 20.58 -29.53
C LEU A 413 5.54 20.67 -28.05
N THR A 414 5.86 19.53 -27.45
CA THR A 414 6.31 19.53 -26.05
C THR A 414 7.79 19.86 -26.01
N SER A 415 8.20 20.74 -25.09
CA SER A 415 9.60 21.10 -24.89
C SER A 415 9.84 21.43 -23.42
N ALA A 416 10.95 20.97 -22.86
CA ALA A 416 11.35 21.41 -21.53
C ALA A 416 12.20 22.69 -21.65
N ASN A 417 11.60 23.87 -21.48
CA ASN A 417 12.30 25.15 -21.70
C ASN A 417 11.95 26.28 -20.72
N GLN A 418 11.06 26.05 -19.77
CA GLN A 418 10.76 27.00 -18.69
C GLN A 418 11.48 26.56 -17.42
N ASN A 419 11.99 27.51 -16.64
CA ASN A 419 12.60 27.26 -15.33
C ASN A 419 11.70 27.69 -14.15
N ASN A 420 10.52 28.25 -14.44
CA ASN A 420 9.55 28.69 -13.45
C ASN A 420 8.21 27.95 -13.66
N PRO A 421 7.74 27.15 -12.68
CA PRO A 421 6.50 26.38 -12.79
C PRO A 421 5.25 27.26 -13.00
N GLN A 422 5.27 28.52 -12.56
CA GLN A 422 4.15 29.46 -12.72
C GLN A 422 4.03 30.02 -14.14
N VAL A 423 5.08 29.90 -14.95
CA VAL A 423 5.16 30.42 -16.32
C VAL A 423 5.02 29.30 -17.35
N VAL A 424 4.99 28.03 -16.92
CA VAL A 424 4.74 26.89 -17.80
C VAL A 424 3.34 27.01 -18.38
N SER A 425 3.24 27.00 -19.71
CA SER A 425 1.96 27.13 -20.41
C SER A 425 1.14 25.85 -20.26
N ALA A 426 1.80 24.69 -20.21
CA ALA A 426 1.18 23.40 -19.95
C ALA A 426 1.17 23.03 -18.46
N LYS A 427 -0.04 22.97 -17.92
CA LYS A 427 -0.33 22.19 -16.71
C LYS A 427 -0.98 20.90 -17.17
N TRP A 428 -0.52 19.78 -16.64
CA TRP A 428 -0.97 18.45 -17.06
C TRP A 428 -1.98 17.93 -16.05
N LYS A 429 -3.21 17.73 -16.50
CA LYS A 429 -4.22 17.01 -15.74
C LYS A 429 -3.95 15.51 -15.87
N ILE A 430 -3.81 14.83 -14.73
CA ILE A 430 -3.67 13.37 -14.67
C ILE A 430 -5.03 12.72 -14.89
N GLU A 431 -5.13 11.81 -15.85
CA GLU A 431 -6.32 10.98 -16.06
C GLU A 431 -5.92 9.50 -16.05
N GLN A 432 -6.14 8.82 -14.93
CA GLN A 432 -5.86 7.40 -14.79
C GLN A 432 -6.75 6.55 -15.71
N LEU A 433 -6.22 5.41 -16.14
CA LEU A 433 -6.95 4.42 -16.92
C LEU A 433 -8.07 3.76 -16.09
N ASN A 434 -9.23 4.40 -16.11
CA ASN A 434 -10.54 3.86 -15.75
C ASN A 434 -10.62 3.15 -14.37
N LEU A 435 -10.67 3.92 -13.28
CA LEU A 435 -11.13 3.45 -11.97
C LEU A 435 -11.89 4.56 -11.22
N ALA A 436 -13.16 4.29 -10.92
CA ALA A 436 -14.00 5.17 -10.10
C ALA A 436 -13.67 5.09 -8.59
N GLU A 437 -12.74 4.23 -8.16
CA GLU A 437 -12.60 3.82 -6.75
C GLU A 437 -11.27 4.25 -6.10
N ARG A 438 -10.13 4.16 -6.80
CA ARG A 438 -8.84 4.66 -6.29
C ARG A 438 -8.57 6.04 -6.87
N ARG A 439 -8.16 6.99 -6.02
CA ARG A 439 -7.78 8.34 -6.48
C ARG A 439 -6.28 8.49 -6.61
N GLU A 440 -5.51 7.74 -5.83
CA GLU A 440 -4.05 7.80 -5.78
C GLU A 440 -3.43 7.25 -7.07
N VAL A 441 -2.38 7.92 -7.55
CA VAL A 441 -1.48 7.41 -8.59
C VAL A 441 -0.41 6.55 -7.95
N VAL A 442 -0.14 5.37 -8.52
CA VAL A 442 0.89 4.46 -8.05
C VAL A 442 1.88 4.07 -9.15
N ASP A 443 3.03 3.55 -8.73
CA ASP A 443 4.05 2.98 -9.60
C ASP A 443 3.47 1.90 -10.53
N GLY A 444 3.79 2.01 -11.82
CA GLY A 444 3.31 1.13 -12.88
C GLY A 444 1.93 1.50 -13.46
N ASP A 445 1.29 2.57 -12.98
CA ASP A 445 -0.01 3.01 -13.50
C ASP A 445 0.06 3.47 -14.95
N TYR A 446 -1.07 3.30 -15.65
CA TYR A 446 -1.27 3.86 -16.98
C TYR A 446 -2.16 5.09 -16.88
N LEU A 447 -1.66 6.22 -17.38
CA LEU A 447 -2.31 7.52 -17.27
C LEU A 447 -2.24 8.30 -18.57
N ARG A 448 -3.27 9.10 -18.80
CA ARG A 448 -3.33 10.08 -19.86
C ARG A 448 -3.00 11.45 -19.26
N LEU A 449 -2.11 12.19 -19.93
CA LEU A 449 -1.70 13.52 -19.53
C LEU A 449 -2.41 14.54 -20.43
N GLN A 450 -3.48 15.13 -19.93
CA GLN A 450 -4.24 16.16 -20.66
C GLN A 450 -3.65 17.54 -20.36
N THR A 451 -3.29 18.33 -21.37
CA THR A 451 -2.81 19.69 -21.14
C THR A 451 -3.98 20.64 -20.92
N GLN A 452 -3.82 21.60 -20.00
CA GLN A 452 -4.74 22.73 -19.86
C GLN A 452 -4.68 23.72 -21.02
N TRP A 453 -3.63 23.65 -21.85
CA TRP A 453 -3.54 24.46 -23.05
C TRP A 453 -4.60 24.04 -24.05
N LYS A 454 -5.28 25.03 -24.60
CA LYS A 454 -6.29 24.85 -25.63
C LYS A 454 -5.80 25.40 -26.96
N ASN A 455 -6.13 24.69 -28.03
CA ASN A 455 -5.84 25.17 -29.39
C ASN A 455 -6.77 26.33 -29.78
N ASP A 456 -6.61 26.84 -31.00
CA ASP A 456 -7.44 27.92 -31.55
C ASP A 456 -8.94 27.56 -31.62
N ASP A 457 -9.28 26.27 -31.53
CA ASP A 457 -10.64 25.72 -31.52
C ASP A 457 -11.19 25.48 -30.08
N ASP A 458 -10.48 25.95 -29.03
CA ASP A 458 -10.82 25.75 -27.61
C ASP A 458 -10.79 24.27 -27.15
N GLU A 459 -10.12 23.39 -27.88
CA GLU A 459 -9.95 21.97 -27.56
C GLU A 459 -8.68 21.72 -26.73
N TYR A 460 -8.80 20.94 -25.66
CA TYR A 460 -7.66 20.52 -24.83
C TYR A 460 -6.77 19.50 -25.56
N GLY A 461 -5.46 19.67 -25.42
CA GLY A 461 -4.48 18.72 -25.93
C GLY A 461 -4.24 17.53 -25.01
N TYR A 462 -3.57 16.49 -25.53
CA TYR A 462 -3.09 15.34 -24.77
C TYR A 462 -1.67 14.98 -25.17
N LEU A 463 -0.88 14.50 -24.22
CA LEU A 463 0.44 13.94 -24.51
C LEU A 463 0.29 12.69 -25.41
N LYS A 464 0.90 12.73 -26.60
CA LYS A 464 0.89 11.67 -27.61
C LYS A 464 2.32 11.21 -27.91
N GLY A 465 2.53 9.90 -27.89
CA GLY A 465 3.74 9.28 -28.43
C GLY A 465 3.52 8.91 -29.89
N GLU A 466 4.48 9.19 -30.77
CA GLU A 466 4.50 8.69 -32.15
C GLU A 466 4.97 7.23 -32.15
N THR A 467 4.03 6.31 -32.04
CA THR A 467 4.31 4.86 -32.18
C THR A 467 3.67 4.26 -33.43
N SER A 468 2.97 5.05 -34.26
CA SER A 468 2.12 4.55 -35.35
C SER A 468 2.40 5.12 -36.75
N LEU A 469 3.55 5.78 -36.98
CA LEU A 469 3.88 6.32 -38.30
C LEU A 469 4.58 5.31 -39.21
N THR A 470 4.29 5.43 -40.51
CA THR A 470 4.56 4.42 -41.54
C THR A 470 5.97 4.43 -42.13
N THR A 471 6.84 5.36 -41.75
CA THR A 471 8.21 5.46 -42.30
C THR A 471 9.27 5.59 -41.21
N ASP A 472 10.41 4.90 -41.38
CA ASP A 472 11.55 4.90 -40.43
C ASP A 472 12.15 6.31 -40.17
N GLU A 473 11.91 7.28 -41.06
CA GLU A 473 12.34 8.68 -40.87
C GLU A 473 11.32 9.51 -40.07
N GLU A 474 10.03 9.20 -40.15
CA GLU A 474 8.96 9.81 -39.34
C GLU A 474 8.85 9.18 -37.95
N GLN A 475 9.24 7.91 -37.80
CA GLN A 475 9.34 7.21 -36.51
C GLN A 475 10.43 7.78 -35.58
N LYS A 476 11.17 8.81 -36.01
CA LYS A 476 12.13 9.51 -35.16
C LYS A 476 11.43 10.35 -34.09
N GLU A 477 11.14 9.71 -32.97
CA GLU A 477 11.44 10.23 -31.63
C GLU A 477 10.81 11.61 -31.29
N ARG A 478 9.50 11.82 -31.43
CA ARG A 478 8.87 13.09 -30.98
C ARG A 478 7.60 12.86 -30.17
N VAL A 479 7.40 13.75 -29.16
CA VAL A 479 6.24 13.73 -28.26
C VAL A 479 5.40 15.00 -28.45
N PHE A 480 4.12 14.80 -28.76
CA PHE A 480 3.20 15.88 -29.14
C PHE A 480 2.19 16.13 -28.04
N SER A 481 1.62 17.34 -28.01
CA SER A 481 0.49 17.67 -27.14
C SER A 481 -0.84 17.78 -27.88
N PHE A 482 -0.87 17.70 -29.22
CA PHE A 482 -2.10 17.86 -30.01
C PHE A 482 -2.18 16.79 -31.10
N GLY A 483 -3.40 16.34 -31.42
CA GLY A 483 -3.66 15.85 -32.77
C GLY A 483 -5.03 16.34 -33.19
N LYS A 484 -5.13 16.83 -34.43
CA LYS A 484 -6.40 17.29 -34.99
C LYS A 484 -7.42 16.14 -34.99
N GLY A 485 -8.49 16.29 -34.20
CA GLY A 485 -9.66 15.42 -34.27
C GLY A 485 -10.35 15.26 -32.92
N ARG A 486 -11.62 15.68 -32.86
CA ARG A 486 -12.58 15.58 -31.72
C ARG A 486 -12.77 14.18 -31.10
N HIS A 487 -12.09 13.16 -31.64
CA HIS A 487 -12.24 11.75 -31.27
C HIS A 487 -10.92 11.02 -30.98
N GLN A 488 -9.76 11.69 -31.04
CA GLN A 488 -8.50 11.03 -30.72
C GLN A 488 -8.21 11.12 -29.23
N SER A 489 -8.77 10.19 -28.48
CA SER A 489 -8.37 9.90 -27.10
C SER A 489 -6.85 9.73 -27.03
N GLY A 490 -6.13 10.60 -26.30
CA GLY A 490 -4.67 10.50 -26.17
C GLY A 490 -4.18 9.12 -25.73
N CYS A 491 -2.89 8.83 -25.94
CA CYS A 491 -2.33 7.54 -25.52
C CYS A 491 -2.19 7.44 -23.99
N TYR A 492 -2.17 6.21 -23.50
CA TYR A 492 -1.88 5.92 -22.10
C TYR A 492 -0.37 5.74 -21.93
N TRP A 493 0.18 6.49 -20.99
CA TRP A 493 1.58 6.43 -20.60
C TRP A 493 1.72 5.67 -19.29
N LYS A 494 2.67 4.76 -19.22
CA LYS A 494 3.06 4.09 -17.99
C LYS A 494 3.96 5.01 -17.17
N ILE A 495 3.59 5.26 -15.92
CA ILE A 495 4.41 6.00 -14.94
C ILE A 495 5.13 5.01 -14.04
N ASN A 496 6.42 5.20 -13.81
CA ASN A 496 7.18 4.41 -12.82
C ASN A 496 7.88 5.34 -11.83
N LYS A 497 7.89 5.01 -10.54
CA LYS A 497 8.58 5.75 -9.49
C LYS A 497 10.07 5.36 -9.46
N VAL A 498 10.95 6.33 -9.59
CA VAL A 498 12.40 6.11 -9.54
C VAL A 498 12.81 5.74 -8.11
N GLY A 499 13.76 4.81 -7.97
CA GLY A 499 14.21 4.33 -6.66
C GLY A 499 13.26 3.31 -6.01
N HIS A 500 12.02 3.20 -6.51
CA HIS A 500 11.12 2.11 -6.19
C HIS A 500 11.55 0.84 -6.93
N CYS A 501 12.61 0.20 -6.45
CA CYS A 501 12.97 -1.14 -6.89
C CYS A 501 12.21 -2.13 -6.01
N ASN A 502 11.18 -2.80 -6.53
CA ASN A 502 10.55 -3.90 -5.82
C ASN A 502 11.62 -4.92 -5.45
N LYS A 503 11.94 -5.02 -4.15
CA LYS A 503 13.06 -5.84 -3.60
C LYS A 503 13.02 -7.30 -4.07
N TYR A 504 11.88 -7.78 -4.54
CA TYR A 504 11.71 -9.10 -5.13
C TYR A 504 12.47 -9.30 -6.45
N THR A 505 12.68 -8.26 -7.27
CA THR A 505 13.52 -8.33 -8.48
C THR A 505 14.99 -8.66 -8.18
N ALA A 506 15.50 -8.25 -7.01
CA ALA A 506 16.87 -8.56 -6.58
C ALA A 506 16.99 -9.95 -5.93
N ALA A 507 15.92 -10.50 -5.35
CA ALA A 507 15.95 -11.73 -4.58
C ALA A 507 15.98 -13.00 -5.44
N THR A 508 15.43 -12.97 -6.66
CA THR A 508 15.45 -14.12 -7.58
C THR A 508 16.79 -14.28 -8.32
N SER A 509 17.66 -13.27 -8.35
CA SER A 509 18.98 -13.37 -9.01
C SER A 509 20.16 -13.72 -8.09
N ASN A 510 19.99 -13.74 -6.75
CA ASN A 510 21.10 -13.97 -5.84
C ASN A 510 20.78 -14.97 -4.70
N LYS A 511 20.98 -16.26 -4.98
CA LYS A 511 21.13 -17.30 -3.96
C LYS A 511 22.51 -17.20 -3.30
N ASN A 512 22.76 -16.17 -2.48
CA ASN A 512 23.84 -16.20 -1.50
C ASN A 512 23.48 -15.33 -0.29
N LYS A 513 23.03 -16.00 0.77
CA LYS A 513 22.73 -15.39 2.08
C LYS A 513 24.04 -15.00 2.77
N ASN A 514 24.18 -13.73 3.14
CA ASN A 514 24.97 -13.33 4.30
C ASN A 514 24.11 -12.46 5.21
N HIS A 515 23.75 -13.01 6.37
CA HIS A 515 23.13 -12.28 7.47
C HIS A 515 24.12 -11.26 8.04
N ARG A 516 23.78 -9.97 7.96
CA ARG A 516 24.43 -8.92 8.74
C ARG A 516 23.58 -8.63 9.97
N ILE A 517 24.09 -9.03 11.14
CA ILE A 517 23.52 -8.70 12.45
C ILE A 517 23.91 -7.26 12.78
N THR A 518 22.94 -6.36 12.90
CA THR A 518 23.14 -5.00 13.45
C THR A 518 22.73 -4.99 14.92
N LYS A 519 23.72 -4.72 15.78
CA LYS A 519 23.53 -4.55 17.23
C LYS A 519 22.83 -3.22 17.52
N SER A 520 21.72 -3.26 18.25
CA SER A 520 20.93 -2.10 18.68
C SER A 520 21.62 -1.30 19.80
N LEU A 521 21.45 0.02 19.79
CA LEU A 521 21.80 0.92 20.89
C LEU A 521 20.61 1.83 21.27
N GLN A 522 20.48 2.13 22.56
CA GLN A 522 19.52 3.05 23.18
C GLN A 522 20.09 4.48 23.33
N LEU A 523 19.22 5.50 23.37
CA LEU A 523 19.55 6.88 23.74
C LEU A 523 18.53 7.47 24.75
N TYR A 524 19.03 8.37 25.60
CA TYR A 524 18.32 9.51 26.22
C TYR A 524 18.41 10.68 25.21
N CYS A 525 17.76 11.85 25.39
CA CYS A 525 18.14 12.98 24.53
C CYS A 525 19.55 13.45 24.90
N THR A 526 20.46 12.89 24.13
CA THR A 526 21.89 12.80 24.22
C THR A 526 22.19 12.48 22.77
N ILE A 527 22.65 13.44 21.98
CA ILE A 527 22.93 13.14 20.58
C ILE A 527 24.30 12.51 20.55
N ASN A 528 24.33 11.19 20.35
CA ASN A 528 25.54 10.43 20.16
C ASN A 528 25.73 10.19 18.67
N ASN A 529 26.65 10.93 18.08
CA ASN A 529 27.06 10.77 16.70
C ASN A 529 27.81 9.45 16.51
N ARG A 530 27.14 8.36 16.12
CA ARG A 530 27.80 7.05 15.91
C ARG A 530 28.40 6.85 14.54
N CYS A 531 28.15 7.81 13.65
CA CYS A 531 28.85 7.93 12.40
C CYS A 531 30.33 8.19 12.69
N ASP A 532 31.23 7.79 11.80
CA ASP A 532 32.62 8.26 11.83
C ASP A 532 32.74 9.71 11.30
N LEU A 533 31.61 10.38 11.04
CA LEU A 533 31.51 11.73 10.48
C LEU A 533 30.97 12.71 11.51
N PRO A 534 31.55 13.91 11.70
CA PRO A 534 31.03 14.95 12.61
C PRO A 534 29.63 15.45 12.19
N LEU A 535 28.83 15.92 13.15
CA LEU A 535 27.52 16.55 12.90
C LEU A 535 27.62 18.07 13.01
N LYS A 536 26.77 18.82 12.30
CA LYS A 536 26.64 20.28 12.51
C LYS A 536 25.41 20.60 13.35
N LEU A 537 25.62 21.35 14.42
CA LEU A 537 24.58 21.84 15.33
C LEU A 537 24.42 23.35 15.18
N GLN A 538 23.18 23.83 15.00
CA GLN A 538 22.86 25.25 15.04
C GLN A 538 21.63 25.48 15.94
N GLU A 539 21.82 26.30 16.97
CA GLU A 539 20.79 26.61 17.97
C GLU A 539 20.12 27.96 17.68
N TYR A 540 18.79 27.98 17.81
CA TYR A 540 17.95 29.17 17.68
C TYR A 540 17.12 29.36 18.95
N HIS A 541 17.22 30.53 19.56
CA HIS A 541 16.41 30.88 20.73
C HIS A 541 15.30 31.84 20.33
N TYR A 542 14.05 31.46 20.56
CA TYR A 542 12.92 32.39 20.58
C TYR A 542 12.78 32.96 22.00
N ALA A 543 12.98 34.27 22.13
CA ALA A 543 12.53 35.00 23.30
C ALA A 543 11.13 35.53 23.02
N GLU A 544 10.22 35.39 23.97
CA GLU A 544 8.87 35.96 23.96
C GLU A 544 8.94 37.50 23.90
N GLN A 545 9.15 38.07 22.71
CA GLN A 545 8.70 39.40 22.30
C GLN A 545 9.08 39.68 20.85
N CYS A 546 8.06 40.04 20.06
CA CYS A 546 8.12 40.38 18.65
C CYS A 546 9.22 41.40 18.30
N TYR A 547 10.40 40.94 17.86
CA TYR A 547 11.34 41.72 17.04
C TYR A 547 12.09 40.82 16.06
N SER A 548 12.25 41.31 14.83
CA SER A 548 12.64 40.59 13.60
C SER A 548 14.14 40.30 13.42
N ASN A 549 14.93 40.20 14.49
CA ASN A 549 16.36 39.90 14.39
C ASN A 549 16.76 38.74 15.30
N HIS A 550 16.51 37.51 14.85
CA HIS A 550 17.00 36.31 15.51
C HIS A 550 18.51 36.18 15.31
N LYS A 551 19.29 36.19 16.41
CA LYS A 551 20.70 35.82 16.36
C LYS A 551 20.80 34.30 16.40
N SER A 552 21.04 33.68 15.24
CA SER A 552 21.46 32.29 15.19
C SER A 552 22.84 32.15 15.83
N SER A 553 23.06 31.11 16.62
CA SER A 553 24.43 30.69 16.91
C SER A 553 25.13 30.29 15.58
N PRO A 554 26.44 30.53 15.42
CA PRO A 554 27.17 29.96 14.30
C PRO A 554 27.14 28.42 14.39
N PRO A 555 27.00 27.69 13.26
CA PRO A 555 27.03 26.23 13.27
C PRO A 555 28.30 25.71 13.95
N LYS A 556 28.14 24.74 14.85
CA LYS A 556 29.24 24.12 15.59
C LYS A 556 29.37 22.66 15.17
N ASP A 557 30.60 22.25 14.86
CA ASP A 557 30.90 20.84 14.62
C ASP A 557 30.85 20.05 15.92
N VAL A 558 30.16 18.93 15.85
CA VAL A 558 30.00 17.93 16.92
C VAL A 558 30.83 16.72 16.50
N PRO A 559 32.00 16.51 17.13
CA PRO A 559 32.86 15.38 16.83
C PRO A 559 32.14 14.05 16.82
N ALA A 560 32.58 13.15 15.92
CA ALA A 560 32.14 11.76 15.91
C ALA A 560 32.29 11.16 17.32
N LYS A 561 31.26 10.43 17.73
CA LYS A 561 31.15 9.69 19.00
C LYS A 561 31.09 10.55 20.27
N GLN A 562 30.82 11.86 20.14
CA GLN A 562 30.58 12.75 21.27
C GLN A 562 29.09 12.87 21.64
N VAL A 563 28.82 13.06 22.94
CA VAL A 563 27.49 13.30 23.53
C VAL A 563 27.31 14.80 23.81
N ILE A 564 26.21 15.40 23.36
CA ILE A 564 25.82 16.78 23.68
C ILE A 564 24.52 16.82 24.47
N GLN A 565 24.47 17.72 25.45
CA GLN A 565 23.33 17.99 26.33
C GLN A 565 22.77 19.39 25.97
N VAL A 566 21.49 19.49 25.63
CA VAL A 566 20.83 20.78 25.32
C VAL A 566 19.86 21.10 26.47
N LEU A 567 20.03 22.28 27.08
CA LEU A 567 19.22 22.75 28.21
C LEU A 567 17.99 23.50 27.70
N ALA A 568 16.79 22.95 27.91
CA ALA A 568 15.55 23.71 27.82
C ALA A 568 15.17 24.19 29.23
N MET A 569 15.29 25.49 29.50
CA MET A 569 14.65 26.10 30.66
C MET A 569 13.18 26.38 30.33
N SER A 570 12.31 26.10 31.30
CA SER A 570 10.84 26.20 31.22
C SER A 570 10.34 27.48 30.53
N GLY A 571 9.58 27.33 29.44
CA GLY A 571 8.77 28.41 28.85
C GLY A 571 9.10 28.83 27.42
N THR A 572 9.82 28.03 26.63
CA THR A 572 10.23 28.41 25.26
C THR A 572 9.70 27.44 24.21
N GLU A 573 9.02 27.98 23.20
CA GLU A 573 8.84 27.33 21.88
C GLU A 573 10.17 27.37 21.14
N GLY A 574 10.49 26.35 20.37
CA GLY A 574 11.75 26.32 19.64
C GLY A 574 11.85 25.17 18.65
N TYR A 575 12.91 25.21 17.85
CA TYR A 575 13.30 24.10 17.02
C TYR A 575 14.82 23.98 16.97
N VAL A 576 15.28 22.80 16.58
CA VAL A 576 16.68 22.54 16.30
C VAL A 576 16.78 21.75 15.00
N ILE A 577 17.78 22.07 14.17
CA ILE A 577 18.04 21.37 12.91
C ILE A 577 19.36 20.61 13.05
N TYR A 578 19.34 19.33 12.70
CA TYR A 578 20.50 18.45 12.66
C TYR A 578 20.79 18.05 11.22
N GLN A 579 21.96 18.43 10.72
CA GLN A 579 22.48 17.91 9.47
C GLN A 579 23.24 16.61 9.73
N LEU A 580 22.88 15.53 9.03
CA LEU A 580 23.49 14.21 9.07
C LEU A 580 24.62 14.14 8.04
N GLY A 581 25.87 14.15 8.53
CA GLY A 581 27.06 14.11 7.67
C GLY A 581 27.26 15.41 6.87
N ASP A 582 27.91 15.28 5.71
CA ASP A 582 28.27 16.43 4.86
C ASP A 582 27.19 16.80 3.82
N ASP A 583 26.13 16.00 3.70
CA ASP A 583 25.06 16.24 2.72
C ASP A 583 24.13 17.37 3.22
N PRO A 584 24.01 18.50 2.49
CA PRO A 584 23.15 19.62 2.89
C PRO A 584 21.65 19.30 2.90
N ASN A 585 21.21 18.22 2.25
CA ASN A 585 19.81 17.80 2.21
C ASN A 585 19.47 16.73 3.26
N ALA A 586 20.47 16.19 3.94
CA ALA A 586 20.27 15.16 4.95
C ALA A 586 20.07 15.80 6.32
N TRP A 587 18.86 16.30 6.62
CA TRP A 587 18.62 16.91 7.93
C TRP A 587 17.31 16.51 8.59
N ILE A 588 17.30 16.68 9.91
CA ILE A 588 16.17 16.44 10.80
C ILE A 588 15.90 17.72 11.56
N LYS A 589 14.66 18.17 11.55
CA LYS A 589 14.22 19.32 12.33
C LYS A 589 13.27 18.83 13.41
N ILE A 590 13.63 19.10 14.65
CA ILE A 590 12.79 18.81 15.81
C ILE A 590 12.20 20.14 16.27
N PHE A 591 10.87 20.22 16.30
CA PHE A 591 10.12 21.36 16.79
C PHE A 591 9.43 21.00 18.11
N TRP A 592 9.34 21.96 19.03
CA TRP A 592 8.53 21.82 20.23
C TRP A 592 7.77 23.12 20.51
N ASP A 593 6.47 22.97 20.74
CA ASP A 593 5.55 24.05 21.13
C ASP A 593 4.65 23.56 22.26
N ARG A 594 4.25 24.51 23.10
CA ARG A 594 3.34 24.32 24.23
C ARG A 594 1.95 23.82 23.82
N ILE A 595 1.48 24.16 22.61
CA ILE A 595 0.15 23.79 22.08
C ILE A 595 0.25 22.50 21.26
N SER A 596 1.23 22.42 20.37
CA SER A 596 1.34 21.36 19.36
C SER A 596 2.16 20.14 19.81
N GLY A 597 2.84 20.23 20.96
CA GLY A 597 3.75 19.20 21.45
C GLY A 597 5.04 19.12 20.62
N PHE A 598 5.65 17.94 20.58
CA PHE A 598 6.85 17.67 19.78
C PHE A 598 6.48 17.25 18.35
N GLN A 599 7.14 17.86 17.36
CA GLN A 599 7.06 17.50 15.96
C GLN A 599 8.45 17.24 15.39
N ILE A 600 8.54 16.29 14.45
CA ILE A 600 9.79 15.94 13.79
C ILE A 600 9.55 15.97 12.30
N GLU A 601 10.35 16.74 11.60
CA GLU A 601 10.38 16.82 10.15
C GLU A 601 11.71 16.23 9.67
N THR A 602 11.65 15.36 8.66
CA THR A 602 12.83 14.88 7.93
C THR A 602 12.78 15.46 6.53
N PHE A 603 13.94 15.85 6.00
CA PHE A 603 14.01 16.44 4.66
C PHE A 603 14.40 15.45 3.56
N HIS A 604 14.70 14.22 3.94
CA HIS A 604 15.06 13.14 3.03
C HIS A 604 14.19 11.91 3.34
N GLU A 605 13.61 11.30 2.31
CA GLU A 605 12.69 10.16 2.45
C GLU A 605 13.34 8.91 3.04
N ASP A 606 14.64 8.73 2.76
CA ASP A 606 15.47 7.68 3.34
C ASP A 606 15.90 7.95 4.80
N ILE A 607 15.55 9.10 5.37
CA ILE A 607 15.76 9.37 6.79
C ILE A 607 14.43 9.15 7.51
N VAL A 608 14.33 8.01 8.18
CA VAL A 608 13.18 7.69 9.03
C VAL A 608 13.51 8.08 10.46
N VAL A 609 12.68 8.93 11.05
CA VAL A 609 12.79 9.31 12.46
C VAL A 609 11.58 8.87 13.23
N GLN A 610 11.79 8.05 14.25
CA GLN A 610 10.76 7.60 15.17
C GLN A 610 11.01 8.21 16.55
N CYS A 611 10.00 8.88 17.10
CA CYS A 611 9.98 9.25 18.51
C CYS A 611 9.51 8.03 19.31
N ASP A 612 10.39 7.48 20.14
CA ASP A 612 10.11 6.28 20.94
C ASP A 612 9.51 6.62 22.32
N GLY A 613 9.35 7.91 22.63
CA GLY A 613 8.70 8.40 23.85
C GLY A 613 9.53 9.41 24.65
N PHE A 614 9.00 9.77 25.81
CA PHE A 614 9.57 10.73 26.76
C PHE A 614 10.14 10.01 27.99
N ILE A 615 11.30 10.43 28.48
CA ILE A 615 11.91 9.91 29.71
C ILE A 615 12.28 11.08 30.62
N GLY A 616 11.62 11.21 31.79
CA GLY A 616 11.99 12.24 32.77
C GLY A 616 10.92 12.50 33.84
N SER A 617 11.29 13.24 34.89
CA SER A 617 10.35 13.76 35.90
C SER A 617 9.71 15.06 35.41
N ALA A 618 8.50 15.40 35.88
CA ALA A 618 7.60 16.48 35.45
C ALA A 618 8.16 17.92 35.24
N LEU A 619 9.46 18.15 35.41
CA LEU A 619 10.17 19.42 35.17
C LEU A 619 11.19 19.35 34.01
N VAL A 620 11.60 18.15 33.56
CA VAL A 620 12.56 17.92 32.46
C VAL A 620 12.17 16.65 31.73
N GLU A 621 11.78 16.77 30.46
CA GLU A 621 11.44 15.64 29.60
C GLU A 621 12.57 15.40 28.58
N ASN A 622 13.13 14.20 28.55
CA ASN A 622 14.05 13.79 27.50
C ASN A 622 13.28 13.12 26.37
N VAL A 623 13.55 13.50 25.12
CA VAL A 623 12.95 12.87 23.94
C VAL A 623 13.92 11.85 23.34
N LEU A 624 13.45 10.61 23.16
CA LEU A 624 14.24 9.58 22.49
C LEU A 624 13.90 9.53 21.02
N LEU A 625 14.88 9.85 20.17
CA LEU A 625 14.77 9.73 18.73
C LEU A 625 15.59 8.56 18.20
N LYS A 626 14.93 7.71 17.41
CA LYS A 626 15.60 6.75 16.54
C LYS A 626 15.67 7.33 15.14
N ILE A 627 16.88 7.45 14.62
CA ILE A 627 17.15 7.96 13.29
C ILE A 627 17.74 6.79 12.50
N ALA A 628 17.07 6.40 11.41
CA ALA A 628 17.60 5.47 10.43
C ALA A 628 17.80 6.23 9.12
N ASP A 629 19.05 6.37 8.70
CA ASP A 629 19.42 6.81 7.36
C ASP A 629 19.60 5.55 6.51
N VAL A 630 18.71 5.32 5.53
CA VAL A 630 18.68 4.11 4.70
C VAL A 630 19.33 4.27 3.32
N ARG A 631 20.08 5.37 3.12
CA ARG A 631 20.85 5.65 1.90
C ARG A 631 22.09 4.78 1.71
#